data_AF-A0A6A8LZ78-F1
#
_entry.id   AF-A0A6A8LZ78-F1
#
_cell.length_a   1.000
_cell.length_b   1.000
_cell.length_c   1.000
_cell.angle_alpha   90.00
_cell.angle_beta   90.00
_cell.angle_gamma   90.00
#
_symmetry.space_group_name_H-M   'P 1'
#
loop_
_entity.id
_entity.type
_entity.pdbx_description
1 polymer ?
#
loop_
_entity_poly.entity_id
_entity_poly.type
_entity_poly.pdbx_seq_one_letter_code
_entity_poly.pdbx_strand_id
1 'polypeptide(L)'
;MDNFSVRSERNFHNLAAKPKRMHLLDAPSGYASAMVKSSLSHQMRFTVQKLEEELCAAGDPHVLQIKLLGDDSCEPSSWMLFADGVCVADGSGAFARECFYEEAEVFLDLCRDAVRAAGLHQWSQREYELLSAAREVAGM
;
A
#
# COMPACT_ATOMS: atom_id res chain seq x y z
N MET A 1 57.88 -23.11 -21.11
CA MET A 1 56.49 -23.62 -21.15
C MET A 1 55.69 -22.66 -20.29
N ASP A 2 55.20 -21.59 -20.92
CA ASP A 2 54.57 -20.47 -20.24
C ASP A 2 53.10 -20.78 -19.96
N ASN A 3 52.74 -20.60 -18.69
CA ASN A 3 51.48 -21.00 -18.11
C ASN A 3 50.44 -19.90 -18.39
N PHE A 4 49.60 -20.09 -19.42
CA PHE A 4 48.47 -19.20 -19.67
C PHE A 4 47.38 -19.43 -18.61
N SER A 5 47.48 -18.74 -17.49
CA SER A 5 46.38 -18.56 -16.55
C SER A 5 45.36 -17.62 -17.17
N VAL A 6 44.41 -18.18 -17.92
CA VAL A 6 43.24 -17.47 -18.42
C VAL A 6 42.36 -17.15 -17.22
N ARG A 7 42.58 -15.98 -16.60
CA ARG A 7 41.58 -15.32 -15.78
C ARG A 7 40.44 -14.93 -16.72
N SER A 8 39.42 -15.79 -16.79
CA SER A 8 38.10 -15.41 -17.27
C SER A 8 37.59 -14.27 -16.38
N GLU A 9 37.83 -13.02 -16.78
CA GLU A 9 37.07 -11.87 -16.30
C GLU A 9 35.60 -12.15 -16.62
N ARG A 10 34.86 -12.67 -15.63
CA ARG A 10 33.41 -12.70 -15.69
C ARG A 10 32.93 -11.26 -15.50
N ASN A 11 32.94 -10.51 -16.59
CA ASN A 11 32.25 -9.24 -16.72
C ASN A 11 30.75 -9.49 -16.57
N PHE A 12 30.26 -9.51 -15.33
CA PHE A 12 28.83 -9.41 -15.03
C PHE A 12 28.38 -7.95 -15.23
N HIS A 13 28.57 -7.44 -16.44
CA HIS A 13 27.98 -6.16 -16.81
C HIS A 13 26.54 -6.39 -17.23
N ASN A 14 25.64 -6.18 -16.27
CA ASN A 14 24.38 -5.47 -16.51
C ASN A 14 23.42 -6.10 -17.53
N LEU A 15 23.03 -7.36 -17.33
CA LEU A 15 21.72 -7.86 -17.75
C LEU A 15 20.66 -7.74 -16.63
N ALA A 16 20.89 -6.85 -15.65
CA ALA A 16 19.84 -6.48 -14.72
C ALA A 16 18.87 -5.56 -15.46
N ALA A 17 17.76 -6.11 -15.95
CA ALA A 17 16.61 -5.30 -16.33
C ALA A 17 16.37 -4.27 -15.21
N LYS A 18 16.22 -2.99 -15.56
CA LYS A 18 15.94 -1.95 -14.57
C LYS A 18 14.76 -2.44 -13.73
N PRO A 19 14.91 -2.59 -12.39
CA PRO A 19 13.80 -3.05 -11.57
C PRO A 19 12.61 -2.11 -11.79
N LYS A 20 11.43 -2.70 -12.05
CA LYS A 20 10.18 -1.95 -12.20
C LYS A 20 10.01 -1.13 -10.92
N ARG A 21 9.85 0.18 -11.07
CA ARG A 21 9.74 1.11 -9.94
C ARG A 21 8.27 1.32 -9.64
N MET A 22 7.92 1.32 -8.37
CA MET A 22 6.58 1.69 -7.94
C MET A 22 6.37 3.20 -8.14
N HIS A 23 5.18 3.53 -8.62
CA HIS A 23 4.59 4.84 -8.54
C HIS A 23 4.08 5.04 -7.11
N LEU A 24 4.65 6.03 -6.43
CA LEU A 24 4.38 6.28 -5.01
C LEU A 24 3.33 7.37 -4.88
N LEU A 25 2.28 7.09 -4.10
CA LEU A 25 1.26 8.06 -3.73
C LEU A 25 1.79 9.06 -2.71
N ASP A 26 2.55 8.55 -1.73
CA ASP A 26 3.31 9.36 -0.79
C ASP A 26 4.76 9.54 -1.29
N ALA A 27 5.03 10.67 -1.94
CA ALA A 27 6.35 10.95 -2.51
C ALA A 27 7.40 11.22 -1.40
N PRO A 28 8.63 10.69 -1.55
CA PRO A 28 9.71 11.00 -0.63
C PRO A 28 10.28 12.40 -0.86
N SER A 29 10.57 13.09 0.23
CA SER A 29 11.18 14.43 0.27
C SER A 29 12.72 14.40 0.40
N GLY A 30 13.32 13.22 0.59
CA GLY A 30 14.76 13.05 0.78
C GLY A 30 15.14 11.58 0.97
N TYR A 31 16.43 11.31 1.20
CA TYR A 31 16.96 9.94 1.28
C TYR A 31 16.35 9.10 2.41
N ALA A 32 16.26 9.68 3.62
CA ALA A 32 15.69 8.97 4.76
C ALA A 32 14.19 8.66 4.56
N SER A 33 13.43 9.60 4.00
CA SER A 33 12.01 9.36 3.71
C SER A 33 11.82 8.40 2.54
N ALA A 34 12.75 8.33 1.58
CA ALA A 34 12.72 7.34 0.51
C ALA A 34 12.77 5.90 1.03
N MET A 35 13.62 5.61 2.04
CA MET A 35 13.75 4.27 2.60
C MET A 35 12.45 3.72 3.19
N VAL A 36 11.66 4.60 3.81
CA VAL A 36 10.37 4.24 4.43
C VAL A 36 9.25 4.26 3.39
N LYS A 37 9.17 5.34 2.60
CA LYS A 37 8.06 5.55 1.67
C LYS A 37 8.14 4.67 0.43
N SER A 38 9.29 4.07 0.09
CA SER A 38 9.35 3.08 -0.99
C SER A 38 8.78 1.71 -0.62
N SER A 39 8.44 1.49 0.66
CA SER A 39 7.82 0.26 1.13
C SER A 39 6.40 0.11 0.59
N LEU A 40 6.05 -1.09 0.14
CA LEU A 40 4.70 -1.42 -0.31
C LEU A 40 3.70 -1.27 0.84
N SER A 41 4.05 -1.78 2.02
CA SER A 41 3.22 -1.63 3.22
C SER A 41 2.95 -0.17 3.59
N HIS A 42 3.93 0.72 3.39
CA HIS A 42 3.74 2.16 3.63
C HIS A 42 2.75 2.74 2.64
N GLN A 43 2.97 2.52 1.34
CA GLN A 43 2.10 3.05 0.30
C GLN A 43 0.66 2.55 0.44
N MET A 44 0.45 1.28 0.79
CA MET A 44 -0.88 0.72 1.03
C MET A 44 -1.59 1.39 2.22
N ARG A 45 -0.89 1.58 3.35
CA ARG A 45 -1.46 2.27 4.52
C ARG A 45 -1.78 3.73 4.20
N PHE A 46 -0.86 4.43 3.54
CA PHE A 46 -1.06 5.81 3.12
C PHE A 46 -2.25 5.95 2.16
N THR A 47 -2.40 5.01 1.23
CA THR A 47 -3.54 4.99 0.29
C THR A 47 -4.87 4.94 1.04
N VAL A 48 -4.98 4.08 2.05
CA VAL A 48 -6.20 3.94 2.85
C VAL A 48 -6.46 5.16 3.72
N GLN A 49 -5.42 5.79 4.27
CA GLN A 49 -5.54 7.06 4.99
C GLN A 49 -6.05 8.18 4.07
N LYS A 50 -5.43 8.33 2.89
CA LYS A 50 -5.85 9.32 1.88
C LYS A 50 -7.31 9.09 1.45
N LEU A 51 -7.72 7.84 1.25
CA LEU A 51 -9.10 7.51 0.88
C LEU A 51 -10.10 7.88 1.99
N GLU A 52 -9.78 7.62 3.25
CA GLU A 52 -10.63 8.01 4.38
C GLU A 52 -10.81 9.52 4.47
N GLU A 53 -9.72 10.29 4.27
CA GLU A 53 -9.78 11.75 4.20
C GLU A 53 -10.67 12.23 3.03
N GLU A 54 -10.56 11.61 1.86
CA GLU A 54 -11.40 11.92 0.69
C GLU A 54 -12.88 11.64 0.94
N LEU A 55 -13.20 10.50 1.55
CA LEU A 55 -14.57 10.12 1.91
C LEU A 55 -15.17 11.08 2.95
N CYS A 56 -14.40 11.44 3.96
CA CYS A 56 -14.80 12.43 4.95
C CYS A 56 -15.06 13.80 4.32
N ALA A 57 -14.18 14.26 3.41
CA ALA A 57 -14.36 15.53 2.70
C ALA A 57 -15.55 15.53 1.74
N ALA A 58 -15.91 14.37 1.19
CA ALA A 58 -17.08 14.18 0.32
C ALA A 58 -18.41 14.15 1.09
N GLY A 59 -18.39 14.13 2.43
CA GLY A 59 -19.60 14.02 3.26
C GLY A 59 -20.15 12.60 3.36
N ASP A 60 -19.33 11.59 3.06
CA ASP A 60 -19.66 10.17 3.16
C ASP A 60 -18.60 9.45 4.03
N PRO A 61 -18.50 9.81 5.32
CA PRO A 61 -17.38 9.41 6.14
C PRO A 61 -17.45 7.92 6.51
N HIS A 62 -16.36 7.20 6.25
CA HIS A 62 -16.19 5.80 6.62
C HIS A 62 -14.85 5.60 7.31
N VAL A 63 -14.81 4.78 8.37
CA VAL A 63 -13.57 4.44 9.06
C VAL A 63 -12.90 3.29 8.33
N LEU A 64 -11.76 3.55 7.73
CA LEU A 64 -11.04 2.56 6.95
C LEU A 64 -9.87 1.96 7.75
N GLN A 65 -9.59 0.69 7.50
CA GLN A 65 -8.45 0.00 8.07
C GLN A 65 -7.90 -0.99 7.04
N ILE A 66 -6.58 -1.13 6.99
CA ILE A 66 -5.96 -2.17 6.19
C ILE A 66 -5.12 -3.08 7.07
N LYS A 67 -5.42 -4.37 7.00
CA LYS A 67 -4.64 -5.41 7.65
C LYS A 67 -3.68 -5.98 6.63
N LEU A 68 -2.40 -5.78 6.87
CA LEU A 68 -1.32 -6.38 6.09
C LEU A 68 -0.86 -7.67 6.77
N LEU A 69 -0.70 -8.73 5.99
CA LEU A 69 -0.30 -10.06 6.44
C LEU A 69 1.03 -10.41 5.79
N GLY A 70 1.86 -11.17 6.51
CA GLY A 70 3.19 -11.58 6.07
C GLY A 70 4.28 -11.25 7.10
N ASP A 71 5.42 -11.91 6.95
CA ASP A 71 6.56 -11.74 7.87
C ASP A 71 7.41 -10.52 7.51
N ASP A 72 7.40 -10.11 6.23
CA ASP A 72 8.08 -8.91 5.77
C ASP A 72 7.19 -7.68 5.97
N SER A 73 7.64 -6.79 6.86
CA SER A 73 6.93 -5.55 7.16
C SER A 73 6.95 -4.54 6.02
N CYS A 74 7.86 -4.69 5.05
CA CYS A 74 7.96 -3.85 3.86
C CYS A 74 7.15 -4.40 2.69
N GLU A 75 7.06 -5.72 2.56
CA GLU A 75 6.40 -6.40 1.45
C GLU A 75 5.41 -7.45 1.97
N PRO A 76 4.14 -7.08 2.18
CA PRO A 76 3.16 -8.01 2.72
C PRO A 76 2.86 -9.12 1.70
N SER A 77 2.56 -10.32 2.17
CA SER A 77 2.14 -11.44 1.31
C SER A 77 0.69 -11.31 0.86
N SER A 78 -0.18 -10.75 1.72
CA SER A 78 -1.58 -10.49 1.45
C SER A 78 -2.12 -9.33 2.27
N TRP A 79 -3.31 -8.85 1.93
CA TRP A 79 -3.95 -7.73 2.60
C TRP A 79 -5.47 -7.91 2.66
N MET A 80 -6.09 -7.23 3.62
CA MET A 80 -7.54 -7.12 3.76
C MET A 80 -7.88 -5.67 4.08
N LEU A 81 -8.80 -5.08 3.31
CA LEU A 81 -9.37 -3.77 3.51
C LEU A 81 -10.67 -3.89 4.27
N PHE A 82 -10.80 -3.10 5.33
CA PHE A 82 -12.00 -2.98 6.13
C PHE A 82 -12.53 -1.56 6.05
N ALA A 83 -13.86 -1.44 6.03
CA ALA A 83 -14.59 -0.20 6.17
C ALA A 83 -15.67 -0.40 7.24
N ASP A 84 -15.66 0.45 8.26
CA ASP A 84 -16.54 0.37 9.44
C ASP A 84 -16.52 -1.00 10.13
N GLY A 85 -15.37 -1.68 10.08
CA GLY A 85 -15.18 -3.03 10.62
C GLY A 85 -15.64 -4.17 9.72
N VAL A 86 -16.22 -3.88 8.55
CA VAL A 86 -16.62 -4.89 7.54
C VAL A 86 -15.47 -5.10 6.56
N CYS A 87 -15.10 -6.35 6.28
CA CYS A 87 -14.13 -6.67 5.23
C CYS A 87 -14.76 -6.39 3.86
N VAL A 88 -14.21 -5.44 3.10
CA VAL A 88 -14.76 -5.01 1.80
C VAL A 88 -13.92 -5.46 0.60
N ALA A 89 -12.64 -5.76 0.81
CA ALA A 89 -11.77 -6.34 -0.20
C ALA A 89 -10.60 -7.08 0.44
N ASP A 90 -10.06 -8.05 -0.29
CA ASP A 90 -8.82 -8.72 0.04
C ASP A 90 -8.00 -8.99 -1.22
N GLY A 91 -6.72 -9.26 -1.06
CA GLY A 91 -5.86 -9.58 -2.18
C GLY A 91 -4.46 -10.01 -1.77
N SER A 92 -3.68 -10.39 -2.77
CA SER A 92 -2.26 -10.68 -2.57
C SER A 92 -1.43 -9.40 -2.58
N GLY A 93 -0.29 -9.42 -1.89
CA GLY A 93 0.68 -8.34 -1.95
C GLY A 93 1.34 -8.23 -3.32
N ALA A 94 1.51 -9.35 -4.04
CA ALA A 94 1.97 -9.34 -5.43
C ALA A 94 1.01 -8.54 -6.34
N PHE A 95 -0.30 -8.72 -6.16
CA PHE A 95 -1.31 -7.94 -6.87
C PHE A 95 -1.24 -6.46 -6.51
N ALA A 96 -1.20 -6.13 -5.21
CA ALA A 96 -1.08 -4.73 -4.78
C ALA A 96 0.19 -4.06 -5.36
N ARG A 97 1.31 -4.79 -5.41
CA ARG A 97 2.55 -4.31 -6.02
C ARG A 97 2.39 -4.00 -7.51
N GLU A 98 1.71 -4.87 -8.25
CA GLU A 98 1.46 -4.60 -9.68
C GLU A 98 0.60 -3.35 -9.87
N CYS A 99 -0.40 -3.10 -9.01
CA CYS A 99 -1.16 -1.83 -9.05
C CYS A 99 -0.22 -0.62 -8.95
N PHE A 100 0.67 -0.59 -7.96
CA PHE A 100 1.64 0.50 -7.81
C PHE A 100 2.69 0.55 -8.92
N TYR A 101 2.92 -0.55 -9.63
CA TYR A 101 3.79 -0.53 -10.81
C TYR A 101 3.09 -0.01 -12.06
N GLU A 102 1.77 -0.04 -12.11
CA GLU A 102 0.99 0.59 -13.17
C GLU A 102 0.92 2.10 -12.89
N GLU A 103 0.22 2.52 -11.85
CA GLU A 103 0.18 3.92 -11.40
C GLU A 103 -0.13 4.01 -9.90
N ALA A 104 0.22 5.13 -9.27
CA ALA A 104 0.04 5.31 -7.82
C ALA A 104 -1.44 5.25 -7.39
N GLU A 105 -2.35 5.67 -8.28
CA GLU A 105 -3.78 5.78 -8.00
C GLU A 105 -4.54 4.48 -8.28
N VAL A 106 -3.96 3.49 -8.99
CA VAL A 106 -4.67 2.23 -9.32
C VAL A 106 -5.09 1.48 -8.05
N PHE A 107 -4.22 1.42 -7.04
CA PHE A 107 -4.58 0.81 -5.75
C PHE A 107 -5.61 1.67 -4.99
N LEU A 108 -5.53 3.00 -5.10
CA LEU A 108 -6.51 3.90 -4.48
C LEU A 108 -7.91 3.70 -5.08
N ASP A 109 -8.00 3.68 -6.40
CA ASP A 109 -9.24 3.50 -7.14
C ASP A 109 -9.86 2.13 -6.83
N LEU A 110 -9.05 1.08 -6.75
CA LEU A 110 -9.47 -0.24 -6.30
C LEU A 110 -10.10 -0.19 -4.89
N CYS A 111 -9.42 0.44 -3.92
CA CYS A 111 -9.96 0.58 -2.57
C CYS A 111 -11.26 1.39 -2.56
N ARG A 112 -11.33 2.47 -3.34
CA ARG A 112 -12.51 3.33 -3.45
C ARG A 112 -13.71 2.56 -4.02
N ASP A 113 -13.50 1.78 -5.06
CA ASP A 113 -14.55 0.97 -5.69
C ASP A 113 -15.03 -0.14 -4.75
N ALA A 114 -14.13 -0.77 -4.00
CA ALA A 114 -14.49 -1.76 -2.99
C ALA A 114 -15.40 -1.18 -1.89
N VAL A 115 -15.05 0.00 -1.35
CA VAL A 115 -15.87 0.68 -0.33
C VAL A 115 -17.25 1.03 -0.89
N ARG A 116 -17.31 1.58 -2.10
CA ARG A 116 -18.58 1.93 -2.77
C ARG A 116 -19.45 0.70 -3.05
N ALA A 117 -18.85 -0.40 -3.49
CA ALA A 117 -19.56 -1.63 -3.80
C ALA A 117 -20.10 -2.34 -2.55
N ALA A 118 -19.52 -2.09 -1.38
CA ALA A 118 -19.92 -2.74 -0.12
C ALA A 118 -21.29 -2.31 0.41
N GLY A 119 -21.88 -1.21 -0.11
CA GLY A 119 -23.23 -0.77 0.27
C GLY A 119 -23.37 -0.47 1.77
N LEU A 120 -22.36 0.18 2.33
CA LEU A 120 -22.23 0.45 3.77
C LEU A 120 -23.29 1.43 4.27
N HIS A 121 -23.47 1.43 5.60
CA HIS A 121 -24.36 2.37 6.26
C HIS A 121 -23.78 3.79 6.21
N GLN A 122 -24.62 4.79 5.95
CA GLN A 122 -24.21 6.19 6.02
C GLN A 122 -24.20 6.66 7.47
N TRP A 123 -23.00 6.93 7.99
CA TRP A 123 -22.82 7.40 9.36
C TRP A 123 -23.04 8.91 9.47
N SER A 124 -23.59 9.34 10.60
CA SER A 124 -23.49 10.74 11.00
C SER A 124 -22.04 11.07 11.40
N GLN A 125 -21.68 12.36 11.34
CA GLN A 125 -20.36 12.85 11.77
C GLN A 125 -19.99 12.36 13.18
N ARG A 126 -20.96 12.33 14.10
CA ARG A 126 -20.76 11.90 15.49
C ARG A 126 -20.46 10.41 15.60
N GLU A 127 -21.11 9.57 14.79
CA GLU A 127 -20.88 8.13 14.79
C GLU A 127 -19.53 7.80 14.16
N TYR A 128 -19.18 8.48 13.07
CA TYR A 128 -17.86 8.40 12.47
C TYR A 128 -16.75 8.76 13.47
N GLU A 129 -16.89 9.88 14.20
CA GLU A 129 -15.92 10.29 15.23
C GLU A 129 -15.77 9.23 16.34
N LEU A 130 -16.89 8.62 16.76
CA LEU A 130 -16.88 7.55 17.77
C LEU A 130 -16.15 6.30 17.25
N LEU A 131 -16.43 5.88 16.02
CA LEU A 131 -15.79 4.73 15.38
C LEU A 131 -14.30 4.98 15.14
N SER A 132 -13.92 6.19 14.73
CA SER A 132 -12.52 6.56 14.55
C SER A 132 -11.76 6.52 15.87
N ALA A 133 -12.32 7.10 16.93
CA ALA A 133 -11.73 7.04 18.28
C ALA A 133 -11.60 5.58 18.78
N ALA A 134 -12.62 4.75 18.55
CA ALA A 134 -12.57 3.34 18.91
C ALA A 134 -11.46 2.57 18.17
N ARG A 135 -11.26 2.84 16.87
CA ARG A 135 -10.15 2.28 16.08
C ARG A 135 -8.80 2.68 16.67
N GLU A 136 -8.61 3.96 17.00
CA GLU A 136 -7.34 4.45 17.55
C GLU A 136 -6.97 3.74 18.85
N VAL A 137 -7.94 3.52 19.74
CA VAL A 137 -7.75 2.77 20.98
C VAL A 137 -7.42 1.30 20.70
N ALA A 138 -8.10 0.68 19.73
CA ALA A 138 -7.85 -0.72 19.36
C ALA A 138 -6.52 -0.95 18.63
N GLY A 139 -5.93 0.11 18.05
CA GLY A 139 -4.65 0.07 17.35
C GLY A 139 -3.43 0.37 18.22
N MET A 140 -3.61 0.75 19.50
CA MET A 140 -2.53 0.87 20.49
C MET A 140 -2.10 -0.48 21.03
#